data_AF-A0A2T3KC09-F1
#
_entry.id   AF-A0A2T3KC09-F1
#
_cell.length_a   1.000
_cell.length_b   1.000
_cell.length_c   1.000
_cell.angle_alpha   90.00
_cell.angle_beta   90.00
_cell.angle_gamma   90.00
#
_symmetry.space_group_name_H-M   'P 1'
#
loop_
_entity.id
_entity.type
_entity.pdbx_description
1 polymer ?
#
loop_
_entity_poly.entity_id
_entity_poly.type
_entity_poly.pdbx_seq_one_letter_code
_entity_poly.pdbx_strand_id
1 'polypeptide(L)'
;MEPVIKNKYTISHTVNALLSPLISSLVNNLSPKAFGTLFKTASRFADEENKPGLLEAAQMCSEEDPQVLGWLRALKKLSPNCRKKLIQNLIINHGVLGAKEREQNKEKYGTNIPFLVLLSPTYQCNLECVGCYSMLYGNEYHFTKDEMYNILTQFYNLGVRFFTFTGGEPFLYKYMYEIF
;
A
#
# COMPACT_ATOMS: atom_id res chain seq x y z
N MET A 1 3.09 16.82 -12.72
CA MET A 1 3.37 15.38 -12.53
C MET A 1 4.43 14.96 -13.53
N GLU A 2 5.59 14.49 -13.04
CA GLU A 2 6.74 14.14 -13.87
C GLU A 2 6.42 13.07 -14.95
N PRO A 3 7.11 13.06 -16.10
CA PRO A 3 6.86 12.13 -17.20
C PRO A 3 6.90 10.64 -16.78
N VAL A 4 7.80 10.29 -15.86
CA VAL A 4 7.96 8.92 -15.35
C VAL A 4 6.72 8.47 -14.57
N ILE A 5 6.19 9.34 -13.71
CA ILE A 5 4.97 9.05 -12.93
C ILE A 5 3.77 8.91 -13.87
N LYS A 6 3.65 9.76 -14.89
CA LYS A 6 2.59 9.65 -15.91
C LYS A 6 2.64 8.28 -16.61
N ASN A 7 3.82 7.81 -17.00
CA ASN A 7 3.96 6.50 -17.64
C ASN A 7 3.58 5.35 -16.68
N LYS A 8 4.07 5.37 -15.44
CA LYS A 8 3.72 4.38 -14.41
C LYS A 8 2.21 4.37 -14.12
N TYR A 9 1.58 5.55 -14.07
CA TYR A 9 0.13 5.68 -13.91
C TYR A 9 -0.61 5.04 -15.10
N THR A 10 -0.18 5.28 -16.33
CA THR A 10 -0.76 4.67 -17.53
C THR A 10 -0.63 3.14 -17.51
N ILE A 11 0.54 2.61 -17.13
CA ILE A 11 0.75 1.15 -16.99
C ILE A 11 -0.18 0.57 -15.92
N SER A 12 -0.25 1.19 -14.74
CA SER A 12 -1.17 0.80 -13.69
C SER A 12 -2.62 0.82 -14.17
N HIS A 13 -3.03 1.85 -14.90
CA HIS A 13 -4.39 1.95 -15.43
C HIS A 13 -4.69 0.81 -16.43
N THR A 14 -3.77 0.51 -17.35
CA THR A 14 -3.91 -0.57 -18.33
C THR A 14 -3.96 -1.95 -17.66
N VAL A 15 -3.08 -2.21 -16.69
CA VAL A 15 -3.09 -3.46 -15.91
C VAL A 15 -4.39 -3.60 -15.12
N ASN A 16 -4.87 -2.53 -14.48
CA ASN A 16 -6.13 -2.54 -13.75
C ASN A 16 -7.34 -2.77 -14.67
N ALA A 17 -7.32 -2.25 -15.90
CA ALA A 17 -8.35 -2.52 -16.90
C ALA A 17 -8.33 -4.00 -17.34
N LEU A 18 -7.14 -4.55 -17.61
CA LEU A 18 -6.96 -5.95 -17.99
C LEU A 18 -7.40 -6.92 -16.88
N LEU A 19 -7.06 -6.61 -15.63
CA LEU A 19 -7.41 -7.42 -14.46
C LEU A 19 -8.84 -7.15 -13.96
N SER A 20 -9.58 -6.22 -14.55
CA SER A 20 -10.92 -5.83 -14.09
C SER A 20 -11.89 -7.01 -13.92
N PRO A 21 -11.95 -8.02 -14.82
CA PRO A 21 -12.81 -9.19 -14.62
C PRO A 21 -12.41 -10.02 -13.39
N LEU A 22 -11.10 -10.21 -13.17
CA LEU A 22 -10.57 -10.89 -11.99
C LEU A 22 -10.85 -10.11 -10.70
N ILE A 23 -10.64 -8.79 -10.73
CA ILE A 23 -10.95 -7.88 -9.61
C ILE A 23 -12.44 -7.97 -9.27
N SER A 24 -13.32 -7.90 -10.27
CA SER A 24 -14.77 -8.02 -10.06
C SER A 24 -15.15 -9.38 -9.48
N SER A 25 -14.51 -10.46 -9.94
CA SER A 25 -14.70 -11.80 -9.35
C SER A 25 -14.27 -11.85 -7.88
N LEU A 26 -13.10 -11.32 -7.55
CA LEU A 26 -12.61 -11.23 -6.16
C LEU A 26 -13.50 -10.34 -5.29
N VAL A 27 -13.99 -9.21 -5.82
CA VAL A 27 -14.92 -8.32 -5.12
C VAL A 27 -16.22 -9.04 -4.78
N ASN A 28 -16.72 -9.89 -5.67
CA ASN A 28 -18.03 -10.54 -5.52
C ASN A 28 -17.96 -11.91 -4.81
N ASN A 29 -16.82 -12.59 -4.82
CA ASN A 29 -16.67 -13.96 -4.29
C ASN A 29 -15.56 -14.05 -3.23
N LEU A 30 -15.72 -13.29 -2.14
CA LEU A 30 -14.81 -13.29 -1.00
C LEU A 30 -14.97 -14.57 -0.14
N SER A 31 -14.14 -15.57 -0.41
CA SER A 31 -14.06 -16.81 0.38
C SER A 31 -12.60 -17.18 0.66
N PRO A 32 -12.32 -17.96 1.73
CA PRO A 32 -10.97 -18.48 1.99
C PRO A 32 -10.44 -19.26 0.78
N LYS A 33 -11.27 -20.10 0.16
CA LYS A 33 -10.90 -20.86 -1.05
C LYS A 33 -10.51 -19.97 -2.23
N ALA A 34 -11.24 -18.88 -2.46
CA ALA A 34 -10.90 -17.92 -3.52
C ALA A 34 -9.56 -17.23 -3.24
N PHE A 35 -9.31 -16.82 -1.99
CA PHE A 35 -8.05 -16.21 -1.57
C PHE A 35 -6.88 -17.19 -1.67
N GLY A 36 -7.05 -18.42 -1.21
CA GLY A 36 -6.03 -19.46 -1.31
C GLY A 36 -5.67 -19.79 -2.75
N THR A 37 -6.66 -19.85 -3.64
CA THR A 37 -6.42 -20.04 -5.09
C THR A 37 -5.66 -18.87 -5.68
N LEU A 38 -6.01 -17.63 -5.29
CA LEU A 38 -5.31 -16.42 -5.72
C LEU A 38 -3.84 -16.45 -5.29
N PHE A 39 -3.56 -16.64 -3.99
CA PHE A 39 -2.18 -16.65 -3.48
C PHE A 39 -1.34 -17.78 -4.07
N LYS A 40 -1.91 -18.99 -4.20
CA LYS A 40 -1.24 -20.13 -4.84
C LYS A 40 -0.97 -19.93 -6.33
N THR A 41 -1.84 -19.17 -7.01
CA THR A 41 -1.60 -18.82 -8.42
C THR A 41 -0.54 -17.75 -8.53
N ALA A 42 -0.60 -16.71 -7.68
CA ALA A 42 0.38 -15.64 -7.62
C ALA A 42 1.79 -16.17 -7.31
N SER A 43 1.93 -17.18 -6.44
CA SER A 43 3.24 -17.76 -6.09
C SER A 43 3.96 -18.42 -7.27
N ARG A 44 3.24 -18.80 -8.33
CA ARG A 44 3.85 -19.33 -9.57
C ARG A 44 4.55 -18.28 -10.41
N PHE A 45 4.22 -17.00 -10.18
CA PHE A 45 4.76 -15.86 -10.91
C PHE A 45 5.62 -14.94 -10.02
N ALA A 46 5.71 -15.27 -8.73
CA ALA A 46 6.53 -14.53 -7.78
C ALA A 46 8.00 -14.97 -7.88
N ASP A 47 8.90 -14.04 -7.58
CA ASP A 47 10.32 -14.33 -7.36
C ASP A 47 10.51 -15.24 -6.13
N GLU A 48 11.71 -15.82 -5.99
CA GLU A 48 12.00 -16.78 -4.92
C GLU A 48 11.97 -16.15 -3.51
N GLU A 49 12.04 -14.82 -3.40
CA GLU A 49 11.92 -14.11 -2.12
C GLU A 49 10.46 -14.00 -1.66
N ASN A 50 9.54 -13.66 -2.58
CA ASN A 50 8.13 -13.43 -2.27
C ASN A 50 7.29 -14.72 -2.31
N LYS A 51 7.75 -15.75 -3.02
CA LYS A 51 7.05 -17.02 -3.21
C LYS A 51 6.75 -17.78 -1.91
N PRO A 52 7.66 -17.89 -0.92
CA PRO A 52 7.36 -18.55 0.36
C PRO A 52 6.18 -17.92 1.10
N GLY A 53 6.14 -16.58 1.20
CA GLY A 53 5.06 -15.86 1.88
C GLY A 53 3.70 -16.03 1.17
N LEU A 54 3.68 -16.11 -0.16
CA LEU A 54 2.44 -16.40 -0.90
C LEU A 54 1.96 -17.84 -0.71
N LEU A 55 2.87 -18.81 -0.59
CA LEU A 55 2.49 -20.19 -0.29
C LEU A 55 1.96 -20.33 1.14
N GLU A 56 2.59 -19.66 2.11
CA GLU A 56 2.12 -19.58 3.49
C GLU A 56 0.73 -18.95 3.56
N ALA A 57 0.51 -17.81 2.90
CA ALA A 57 -0.81 -17.18 2.82
C ALA A 57 -1.87 -18.10 2.18
N ALA A 58 -1.49 -18.90 1.19
CA ALA A 58 -2.39 -19.88 0.58
C ALA A 58 -2.73 -21.05 1.52
N GLN A 59 -1.77 -21.48 2.34
CA GLN A 59 -1.97 -22.49 3.38
C GLN A 59 -2.91 -21.98 4.47
N MET A 60 -2.66 -20.78 5.00
CA MET A 60 -3.52 -20.11 5.99
C MET A 60 -4.98 -20.02 5.50
N CYS A 61 -5.19 -19.77 4.20
CA CYS A 61 -6.53 -19.75 3.63
C CYS A 61 -7.22 -21.13 3.64
N SER A 62 -6.45 -22.21 3.52
CA SER A 62 -6.96 -23.59 3.54
C SER A 62 -7.26 -24.05 4.98
N GLU A 63 -6.55 -23.50 5.95
CA GLU A 63 -6.72 -23.75 7.39
C GLU A 63 -7.79 -22.84 8.03
N GLU A 64 -8.38 -21.92 7.25
CA GLU A 64 -9.29 -20.88 7.74
C GLU A 64 -8.68 -20.08 8.91
N ASP A 65 -7.40 -19.73 8.79
CA ASP A 65 -6.66 -19.01 9.81
C ASP A 65 -7.43 -17.76 10.30
N PRO A 66 -7.46 -17.48 11.62
CA PRO A 66 -8.18 -16.34 12.18
C PRO A 66 -7.83 -14.99 11.53
N GLN A 67 -6.58 -14.81 11.09
CA GLN A 67 -6.12 -13.62 10.37
C GLN A 67 -6.82 -13.50 9.00
N VAL A 68 -6.89 -14.60 8.24
CA VAL A 68 -7.58 -14.65 6.94
C VAL A 68 -9.06 -14.38 7.11
N LEU A 69 -9.70 -14.99 8.12
CA LEU A 69 -11.11 -14.74 8.44
C LEU A 69 -11.35 -13.28 8.83
N GLY A 70 -10.40 -12.67 9.56
CA GLY A 70 -10.41 -11.25 9.89
C GLY A 70 -10.37 -10.36 8.66
N TRP A 71 -9.45 -10.62 7.72
CA TRP A 71 -9.36 -9.89 6.45
C TRP A 71 -10.64 -10.01 5.63
N LEU A 72 -11.18 -11.22 5.48
CA LEU A 72 -12.42 -11.45 4.74
C LEU A 72 -13.60 -10.71 5.38
N ARG A 73 -13.69 -10.71 6.71
CA ARG A 73 -14.73 -9.97 7.44
C ARG A 73 -14.60 -8.46 7.21
N ALA A 74 -13.39 -7.92 7.27
CA ALA A 74 -13.14 -6.50 6.99
C ALA A 74 -13.53 -6.14 5.55
N LEU A 75 -13.09 -6.93 4.57
CA LEU A 75 -13.43 -6.73 3.16
C LEU A 75 -14.93 -6.82 2.90
N LYS A 76 -15.62 -7.78 3.53
CA LYS A 76 -17.08 -7.96 3.41
C LYS A 76 -17.87 -6.76 3.96
N LYS A 77 -17.34 -6.06 4.97
CA LYS A 77 -17.95 -4.84 5.52
C LYS A 77 -17.78 -3.61 4.63
N LEU A 78 -16.80 -3.61 3.72
CA LEU A 78 -16.61 -2.51 2.77
C LEU A 78 -17.67 -2.53 1.67
N SER A 79 -18.11 -1.34 1.26
CA SER A 79 -18.90 -1.18 0.04
C SER A 79 -18.15 -1.72 -1.19
N PRO A 80 -18.85 -2.16 -2.25
CA PRO A 80 -18.19 -2.70 -3.44
C PRO A 80 -17.15 -1.74 -4.05
N ASN A 81 -17.43 -0.43 -4.04
CA ASN A 81 -16.51 0.60 -4.54
C ASN A 81 -15.24 0.71 -3.69
N CYS A 82 -15.38 0.76 -2.36
CA CYS A 82 -14.23 0.82 -1.45
C CYS A 82 -13.40 -0.47 -1.54
N ARG A 83 -14.06 -1.63 -1.59
CA ARG A 83 -13.40 -2.93 -1.75
C ARG A 83 -12.61 -3.00 -3.06
N LYS A 84 -13.21 -2.58 -4.17
CA LYS A 84 -12.53 -2.50 -5.48
C LYS A 84 -11.30 -1.61 -5.42
N LYS A 85 -11.41 -0.40 -4.85
CA LYS A 85 -10.29 0.55 -4.72
C LYS A 85 -9.18 0.02 -3.83
N LEU A 86 -9.51 -0.63 -2.73
CA LEU A 86 -8.53 -1.28 -1.85
C LEU A 86 -7.77 -2.38 -2.59
N ILE A 87 -8.47 -3.27 -3.31
CA ILE A 87 -7.83 -4.34 -4.11
C ILE A 87 -6.93 -3.73 -5.19
N GLN A 88 -7.42 -2.74 -5.94
CA GLN A 88 -6.64 -2.07 -6.99
C GLN A 88 -5.38 -1.40 -6.45
N ASN A 89 -5.49 -0.62 -5.37
CA ASN A 89 -4.39 0.18 -4.87
C ASN A 89 -3.40 -0.65 -4.03
N LEU A 90 -3.90 -1.42 -3.07
CA LEU A 90 -3.05 -2.15 -2.13
C LEU A 90 -2.53 -3.45 -2.73
N ILE A 91 -3.39 -4.25 -3.36
CA ILE A 91 -2.99 -5.58 -3.84
C ILE A 91 -2.28 -5.45 -5.19
N ILE A 92 -2.90 -4.79 -6.17
CA ILE A 92 -2.35 -4.74 -7.54
C ILE A 92 -1.23 -3.70 -7.66
N ASN A 93 -1.54 -2.43 -7.40
CA ASN A 93 -0.57 -1.36 -7.64
C ASN A 93 0.62 -1.43 -6.68
N HIS A 94 0.37 -1.67 -5.39
CA HIS A 94 1.43 -1.73 -4.39
C HIS A 94 2.05 -3.13 -4.22
N GLY A 95 1.21 -4.17 -4.09
CA GLY A 95 1.64 -5.54 -3.82
C GLY A 95 2.24 -6.27 -5.03
N VAL A 96 1.73 -6.04 -6.25
CA VAL A 96 2.24 -6.72 -7.45
C VAL A 96 3.17 -5.81 -8.26
N LEU A 97 2.65 -4.70 -8.78
CA LEU A 97 3.45 -3.78 -9.61
C LEU A 97 4.56 -3.12 -8.80
N GLY A 98 4.25 -2.69 -7.58
CA GLY A 98 5.22 -2.11 -6.66
C GLY A 98 6.26 -3.11 -6.18
N ALA A 99 5.93 -4.39 -5.98
CA ALA A 99 6.92 -5.40 -5.60
C ALA A 99 8.00 -5.58 -6.67
N LYS A 100 7.59 -5.69 -7.94
CA LYS A 100 8.53 -5.78 -9.06
C LYS A 100 9.47 -4.57 -9.12
N GLU A 101 8.94 -3.36 -8.92
CA GLU A 101 9.77 -2.14 -8.89
C GLU A 101 10.70 -2.09 -7.68
N ARG A 102 10.24 -2.53 -6.51
CA ARG A 102 11.07 -2.59 -5.29
C ARG A 102 12.23 -3.55 -5.48
N GLU A 103 12.02 -4.70 -6.12
CA GLU A 103 13.09 -5.68 -6.38
C GLU A 103 14.15 -5.13 -7.33
N GLN A 104 13.73 -4.52 -8.45
CA GLN A 104 14.66 -3.87 -9.38
C GLN A 104 15.49 -2.76 -8.72
N ASN A 105 14.85 -1.97 -7.84
CA ASN A 105 15.55 -0.92 -7.11
C ASN A 105 16.44 -1.49 -5.99
N LYS A 106 16.07 -2.62 -5.39
CA LYS A 106 16.89 -3.32 -4.40
C LYS A 106 18.20 -3.78 -5.01
N GLU A 107 18.16 -4.42 -6.18
CA GLU A 107 19.35 -4.80 -6.93
C GLU A 107 20.18 -3.56 -7.33
N LYS A 108 19.52 -2.52 -7.86
CA LYS A 108 20.17 -1.30 -8.34
C LYS A 108 20.92 -0.54 -7.25
N TYR A 109 20.32 -0.39 -6.07
CA TYR A 109 20.89 0.40 -4.97
C TYR A 109 21.61 -0.46 -3.91
N GLY A 110 21.58 -1.78 -4.05
CA GLY A 110 22.21 -2.70 -3.10
C GLY A 110 21.61 -2.63 -1.70
N THR A 111 20.31 -2.30 -1.57
CA THR A 111 19.64 -2.17 -0.28
C THR A 111 18.14 -2.47 -0.38
N ASN A 112 17.54 -2.94 0.71
CA ASN A 112 16.12 -3.25 0.74
C ASN A 112 15.27 -1.98 0.64
N ILE A 113 14.28 -2.00 -0.24
CA ILE A 113 13.30 -0.91 -0.37
C ILE A 113 12.12 -1.18 0.58
N PRO A 114 11.71 -0.20 1.41
CA PRO A 114 10.64 -0.42 2.38
C PRO A 114 9.30 -0.76 1.70
N PHE A 115 8.52 -1.63 2.34
CA PHE A 115 7.15 -1.93 1.91
C PHE A 115 6.17 -0.83 2.34
N LEU A 116 6.30 -0.34 3.58
CA LEU A 116 5.44 0.66 4.20
C LEU A 116 6.29 1.85 4.66
N VAL A 117 5.79 3.07 4.46
CA VAL A 117 6.41 4.30 4.96
C VAL A 117 5.45 4.99 5.92
N LEU A 118 5.94 5.24 7.14
CA LEU A 118 5.29 6.14 8.09
C LEU A 118 5.88 7.53 7.87
N LEU A 119 5.02 8.52 7.63
CA LEU A 119 5.46 9.87 7.28
C LEU A 119 4.70 10.91 8.10
N SER A 120 5.47 11.73 8.82
CA SER A 120 4.98 12.86 9.61
C SER A 120 5.03 14.13 8.75
N PRO A 121 3.91 14.60 8.20
CA PRO A 121 3.89 15.79 7.33
C PRO A 121 4.15 17.09 8.11
N THR A 122 3.81 17.10 9.40
CA THR A 122 3.95 18.22 10.35
C THR A 122 4.10 17.65 11.74
N TYR A 123 4.84 18.27 12.65
CA TYR A 123 4.81 17.90 14.09
C TYR A 123 3.76 18.68 14.89
N GLN A 124 3.06 19.64 14.28
CA GLN A 124 1.97 20.35 14.93
C GLN A 124 0.87 19.39 15.39
N CYS A 125 0.41 19.60 16.62
CA CYS A 125 -0.67 18.83 17.22
C CYS A 125 -1.59 19.78 18.00
N ASN A 126 -2.90 19.52 17.97
CA ASN A 126 -3.91 20.26 18.72
C ASN A 126 -4.11 19.69 20.15
N LEU A 127 -3.28 18.73 20.56
CA LEU A 127 -3.31 18.04 21.85
C LEU A 127 -1.90 17.84 22.41
N GLU A 128 -1.80 17.68 23.73
CA GLU A 128 -0.55 17.49 24.48
C GLU A 128 -0.63 16.21 25.33
N CYS A 129 -0.69 15.06 24.67
CA CYS A 129 -0.90 13.78 25.34
C CYS A 129 0.30 13.41 26.24
N VAL A 130 0.01 12.98 27.48
CA VAL A 130 1.01 12.40 28.38
C VAL A 130 1.62 11.15 27.74
N GLY A 131 2.95 11.13 27.60
CA GLY A 131 3.68 10.03 26.96
C GLY A 131 3.78 10.12 25.43
N CYS A 132 3.40 11.24 24.81
CA CYS A 132 3.59 11.43 23.37
C CYS A 132 5.07 11.51 23.01
N TYR A 133 5.57 10.52 22.25
CA TYR A 133 6.96 10.53 21.78
C TYR A 133 7.21 11.68 20.78
N SER A 134 6.20 12.08 20.00
CA SER A 134 6.36 13.12 18.96
C SER A 134 6.47 14.53 19.53
N MET A 135 5.91 14.77 20.71
CA MET A 135 5.96 16.08 21.38
C MET A 135 7.40 16.50 21.72
N LEU A 136 8.31 15.52 21.87
CA LEU A 136 9.73 15.76 22.13
C LEU A 136 10.44 16.49 20.97
N TYR A 137 9.88 16.44 19.76
CA TYR A 137 10.42 17.14 18.58
C TYR A 137 9.91 18.58 18.44
N GLY A 138 9.03 19.04 19.33
CA GLY A 138 8.37 20.35 19.25
C GLY A 138 7.27 20.42 18.17
N ASN A 139 6.72 21.62 17.95
CA ASN A 139 5.56 21.84 17.08
C ASN A 139 5.87 22.66 15.81
N GLU A 140 7.14 22.93 15.51
CA GLU A 140 7.46 23.91 14.45
C GLU A 140 7.67 23.29 13.08
N TYR A 141 8.08 22.03 13.00
CA TYR A 141 8.42 21.40 11.73
C TYR A 141 7.18 21.03 10.91
N HIS A 142 7.21 21.39 9.63
CA HIS A 142 6.27 20.93 8.62
C HIS A 142 6.94 20.93 7.26
N PHE A 143 6.59 19.96 6.41
CA PHE A 143 7.04 19.98 5.03
C PHE A 143 6.33 21.09 4.25
N THR A 144 7.06 21.80 3.40
CA THR A 144 6.40 22.56 2.33
C THR A 144 5.65 21.60 1.40
N LYS A 145 4.68 22.12 0.64
CA LYS A 145 3.94 21.32 -0.34
C LYS A 145 4.91 20.62 -1.31
N ASP A 146 5.88 21.33 -1.85
CA ASP A 146 6.78 20.77 -2.86
C ASP A 146 7.70 19.68 -2.28
N GLU A 147 8.19 19.84 -1.05
CA GLU A 147 8.96 18.79 -0.38
C GLU A 147 8.13 17.51 -0.17
N MET A 148 6.89 17.67 0.29
CA MET A 148 5.96 16.56 0.52
C MET A 148 5.70 15.79 -0.78
N TYR A 149 5.36 16.48 -1.87
CA TYR A 149 5.14 15.85 -3.19
C TYR A 149 6.43 15.24 -3.76
N ASN A 150 7.58 15.87 -3.53
CA ASN A 150 8.88 15.34 -3.96
C ASN A 150 9.21 14.02 -3.24
N ILE A 151 9.02 13.95 -1.91
CA ILE A 151 9.24 12.73 -1.11
C ILE A 151 8.31 11.60 -1.58
N LEU A 152 7.01 11.88 -1.76
CA LEU A 152 6.06 10.88 -2.26
C LEU A 152 6.43 10.38 -3.66
N THR A 153 6.90 11.29 -4.52
CA THR A 153 7.37 10.96 -5.87
C THR A 153 8.58 10.03 -5.83
N GLN A 154 9.56 10.32 -4.97
CA GLN A 154 10.75 9.47 -4.79
C GLN A 154 10.35 8.06 -4.34
N PHE A 155 9.50 7.94 -3.33
CA PHE A 155 8.99 6.64 -2.87
C PHE A 155 8.17 5.90 -3.94
N TYR A 156 7.34 6.61 -4.69
CA TYR A 156 6.59 6.04 -5.81
C TYR A 156 7.54 5.51 -6.90
N ASN A 157 8.65 6.20 -7.16
CA ASN A 157 9.67 5.77 -8.10
C ASN A 157 10.42 4.51 -7.62
N LEU A 158 10.58 4.36 -6.30
CA LEU A 158 11.13 3.17 -5.64
C LEU A 158 10.16 1.98 -5.60
N GLY A 159 8.88 2.17 -5.94
CA GLY A 159 7.87 1.12 -5.89
C GLY A 159 7.01 1.12 -4.63
N VAL A 160 7.15 2.13 -3.78
CA VAL A 160 6.40 2.29 -2.52
C VAL A 160 5.16 3.14 -2.77
N ARG A 161 4.01 2.60 -2.41
CA ARG A 161 2.68 3.20 -2.65
C ARG A 161 1.77 3.07 -1.43
N PHE A 162 2.29 2.53 -0.34
CA PHE A 162 1.57 2.35 0.90
C PHE A 162 2.21 3.25 1.96
N PHE A 163 1.45 4.27 2.34
CA PHE A 163 1.87 5.30 3.28
C PHE A 163 0.90 5.31 4.45
N THR A 164 1.43 5.57 5.64
CA THR A 164 0.64 5.94 6.82
C THR A 164 1.10 7.33 7.24
N PHE A 165 0.20 8.29 7.17
CA PHE A 165 0.47 9.65 7.65
C PHE A 165 0.28 9.70 9.17
N THR A 166 1.26 10.23 9.88
CA THR A 166 1.32 10.20 11.35
C THR A 166 1.57 11.60 11.95
N GLY A 167 2.23 11.61 13.12
CA GLY A 167 2.55 12.67 14.06
C GLY A 167 2.92 14.02 13.45
N GLY A 168 2.58 15.16 14.05
CA GLY A 168 1.65 15.41 15.16
C GLY A 168 0.22 15.04 14.76
N GLU A 169 -0.71 15.99 14.71
CA GLU A 169 -2.02 15.72 14.11
C GLU A 169 -1.91 15.91 12.58
N PRO A 170 -1.91 14.84 11.76
CA PRO A 170 -1.67 14.94 10.32
C PRO A 170 -2.69 15.85 9.61
N PHE A 171 -3.93 15.93 10.11
CA PHE A 171 -4.95 16.78 9.50
C PHE A 171 -4.78 18.29 9.80
N LEU A 172 -3.85 18.68 10.67
CA LEU A 172 -3.42 20.08 10.78
C LEU A 172 -2.48 20.50 9.65
N TYR A 173 -1.91 19.54 8.91
CA TYR A 173 -1.12 19.85 7.75
C TYR A 173 -1.98 20.47 6.64
N LYS A 174 -1.71 21.73 6.31
CA LYS A 174 -2.50 22.55 5.37
C LYS A 174 -2.82 21.85 4.04
N TYR A 175 -1.91 21.04 3.52
CA TYR A 175 -2.03 20.41 2.20
C TYR A 175 -2.46 18.94 2.25
N MET A 176 -2.87 18.43 3.43
CA MET A 176 -3.20 17.01 3.62
C MET A 176 -4.26 16.50 2.65
N TYR A 177 -5.34 17.27 2.43
CA TYR A 177 -6.42 16.89 1.53
C TYR A 177 -6.04 16.90 0.05
N GLU A 178 -4.95 17.58 -0.34
CA GLU A 178 -4.48 17.59 -1.73
C GLU A 178 -3.69 16.32 -2.09
N ILE A 179 -3.32 15.51 -1.09
CA ILE A 179 -2.61 14.24 -1.28
C ILE A 179 -3.56 13.10 -1.67
N PHE A 180 -4.85 13.18 -1.28
CA PHE A 180 -5.87 12.14 -1.51
C PHE A 180 -6.70 12.38 -2.76
#